data_AF-A0A6C0IE60-F1
#
_entry.id   AF-A0A6C0IE60-F1
#
_cell.length_a   1.000
_cell.length_b   1.000
_cell.length_c   1.000
_cell.angle_alpha   90.00
_cell.angle_beta   90.00
_cell.angle_gamma   90.00
#
_symmetry.space_group_name_H-M   'P 1'
#
loop_
_entity.id
_entity.type
_entity.pdbx_description
1 polymer ?
#
loop_
_entity_poly.entity_id
_entity_poly.type
_entity_poly.pdbx_seq_one_letter_code
_entity_poly.pdbx_strand_id
1 'polypeptide(L)'
;MSSQEIGTWVRNWVHYDNLASNLNKQTTNARKMRDTYEQQIISGLKRSNMENAIIKVAGAQLSLSHEKSQHPLTLSRIEEITHKYFELRGGQDETEAYMKFLRKNRGTDDSIRLKKTNLLPPAQAPATLL
;
A
#
# COMPACT_ATOMS: atom_id res chain seq x y z
N MET A 1 -7.54 29.30 -24.27
CA MET A 1 -8.24 28.07 -23.85
C MET A 1 -9.69 28.40 -23.63
N SER A 2 -10.57 27.70 -24.33
CA SER A 2 -12.02 27.91 -24.17
C SER A 2 -12.51 27.20 -22.91
N SER A 3 -13.58 27.74 -22.30
CA SER A 3 -14.25 27.10 -21.15
C SER A 3 -14.67 25.65 -21.45
N GLN A 4 -14.98 25.36 -22.72
CA GLN A 4 -15.37 24.04 -23.20
C GLN A 4 -14.24 23.00 -23.15
N GLU A 5 -13.01 23.41 -23.44
CA GLU A 5 -11.82 22.55 -23.36
C GLU A 5 -11.52 22.17 -21.92
N ILE A 6 -11.53 23.15 -21.01
CA ILE A 6 -11.32 22.94 -19.58
C ILE A 6 -12.38 21.98 -19.02
N GLY A 7 -13.65 22.18 -19.37
CA GLY A 7 -14.74 21.29 -18.96
C GLY A 7 -14.59 19.85 -19.46
N THR A 8 -13.94 19.65 -20.61
CA THR A 8 -13.62 18.31 -21.14
C THR A 8 -12.48 17.67 -20.35
N TRP A 9 -11.42 18.42 -20.02
CA TRP A 9 -10.31 17.90 -19.21
C TRP A 9 -10.74 17.53 -17.79
N VAL A 10 -11.58 18.34 -17.15
CA VAL A 10 -12.10 18.02 -15.81
C VAL A 10 -12.90 16.73 -15.83
N ARG A 11 -13.79 16.54 -16.82
CA ARG A 11 -14.56 15.29 -16.97
C ARG A 11 -13.65 14.08 -17.19
N ASN A 12 -12.67 14.20 -18.08
CA ASN A 12 -11.71 13.12 -18.34
C ASN A 12 -10.88 12.80 -17.09
N TRP A 13 -10.42 13.82 -16.36
CA TRP A 13 -9.67 13.63 -15.13
C TRP A 13 -10.50 12.87 -14.08
N VAL A 14 -11.76 13.27 -13.84
CA VAL A 14 -12.66 12.56 -12.91
C VAL A 14 -12.93 11.13 -13.37
N HIS A 15 -13.12 10.91 -14.66
CA HIS A 15 -13.33 9.57 -15.21
C HIS A 15 -12.15 8.64 -14.92
N TYR A 16 -10.93 9.08 -15.23
CA TYR A 16 -9.73 8.26 -15.01
C TYR A 16 -9.38 8.10 -13.53
N ASP A 17 -9.64 9.09 -12.69
CA ASP A 17 -9.51 8.97 -11.23
C ASP A 17 -10.44 7.87 -10.67
N ASN A 18 -11.70 7.86 -11.12
CA ASN A 18 -12.66 6.81 -10.75
C ASN A 18 -12.22 5.42 -11.24
N LEU A 19 -11.75 5.33 -12.49
CA LEU A 19 -11.29 4.08 -13.07
C LEU A 19 -10.08 3.52 -12.30
N ALA A 20 -9.08 4.36 -12.03
CA ALA A 20 -7.91 3.98 -11.25
C ALA A 20 -8.29 3.52 -9.83
N SER A 21 -9.20 4.24 -9.17
CA SER A 21 -9.71 3.85 -7.85
C SER A 21 -10.38 2.48 -7.87
N ASN A 22 -11.19 2.19 -8.89
CA ASN A 22 -11.86 0.90 -9.04
C ASN A 22 -10.87 -0.24 -9.30
N LEU A 23 -9.92 -0.04 -10.22
CA LEU A 23 -8.88 -1.03 -10.53
C LEU A 23 -7.99 -1.33 -9.32
N ASN A 24 -7.66 -0.32 -8.51
CA ASN A 24 -6.93 -0.52 -7.25
C ASN A 24 -7.72 -1.36 -6.26
N LYS A 25 -9.04 -1.14 -6.12
CA LYS A 25 -9.90 -1.99 -5.29
C LYS A 25 -9.92 -3.43 -5.79
N GLN A 26 -10.09 -3.63 -7.10
CA GLN A 26 -10.09 -4.97 -7.70
C GLN A 26 -8.76 -5.69 -7.48
N THR A 27 -7.63 -5.00 -7.71
CA THR A 27 -6.28 -5.52 -7.46
C THR A 27 -6.09 -5.91 -6.00
N THR A 28 -6.52 -5.05 -5.08
CA THR A 28 -6.40 -5.31 -3.64
C THR A 28 -7.23 -6.52 -3.23
N ASN A 29 -8.45 -6.64 -3.72
CA ASN A 29 -9.32 -7.78 -3.45
C ASN A 29 -8.75 -9.08 -4.03
N ALA A 30 -8.24 -9.04 -5.27
CA ALA A 30 -7.63 -10.20 -5.91
C ALA A 30 -6.39 -10.69 -5.14
N ARG A 31 -5.51 -9.77 -4.70
CA ARG A 31 -4.36 -10.10 -3.84
C ARG A 31 -4.81 -10.72 -2.52
N LYS A 32 -5.79 -10.13 -1.84
CA LYS A 32 -6.34 -10.66 -0.59
C LYS A 32 -6.90 -12.08 -0.75
N MET A 33 -7.64 -12.34 -1.84
CA MET A 33 -8.17 -13.67 -2.12
C MET A 33 -7.06 -14.67 -2.43
N ARG A 34 -6.06 -14.27 -3.23
CA ARG A 34 -4.86 -15.10 -3.48
C ARG A 34 -4.18 -15.48 -2.17
N ASP A 35 -3.90 -14.51 -1.31
CA ASP A 35 -3.21 -14.75 -0.03
C ASP A 35 -4.03 -15.65 0.91
N THR A 36 -5.36 -15.52 0.87
CA THR A 36 -6.29 -16.41 1.61
C THR A 36 -6.16 -17.86 1.12
N TYR A 37 -6.16 -18.08 -0.19
CA TYR A 37 -5.98 -19.42 -0.76
C TYR A 37 -4.58 -19.97 -0.50
N GLU A 38 -3.55 -19.13 -0.58
CA GLU A 38 -2.18 -19.52 -0.26
C GLU A 38 -2.07 -20.05 1.18
N GLN A 39 -2.67 -19.35 2.15
CA GLN A 39 -2.72 -19.82 3.54
C GLN A 39 -3.45 -21.15 3.70
N GLN A 40 -4.56 -21.34 2.97
CA GLN A 40 -5.30 -22.61 2.97
C GLN A 40 -4.48 -23.76 2.37
N ILE A 41 -3.78 -23.50 1.26
CA ILE A 41 -2.91 -24.47 0.59
C ILE A 41 -1.77 -24.88 1.53
N ILE A 42 -1.05 -23.90 2.11
CA ILE A 42 0.05 -24.17 3.04
C ILE A 42 -0.46 -24.97 4.26
N SER A 43 -1.61 -24.58 4.82
CA SER A 43 -2.20 -25.27 5.97
C SER A 43 -2.61 -26.71 5.63
N GLY A 44 -3.17 -26.93 4.45
CA GLY A 44 -3.52 -28.26 3.95
C GLY A 44 -2.29 -29.14 3.75
N LEU A 45 -1.26 -28.62 3.08
CA LEU A 45 -0.02 -29.36 2.83
C LEU A 45 0.72 -29.71 4.12
N LYS A 46 0.76 -28.80 5.10
CA LYS A 46 1.33 -29.08 6.43
C LYS A 46 0.56 -30.17 7.17
N ARG A 47 -0.78 -30.13 7.15
CA ARG A 47 -1.61 -31.17 7.78
C ARG A 47 -1.40 -32.55 7.15
N SER A 48 -1.11 -32.59 5.86
CA SER A 48 -0.83 -33.81 5.10
C SER A 48 0.65 -34.22 5.11
N ASN A 49 1.52 -33.51 5.83
CA ASN A 49 2.98 -33.74 5.85
C ASN A 49 3.63 -33.69 4.46
N MET A 50 3.13 -32.82 3.57
CA MET A 50 3.51 -32.66 2.17
C MET A 50 4.31 -31.37 1.92
N GLU A 51 5.25 -31.03 2.80
CA GLU A 51 5.98 -29.76 2.73
C GLU A 51 6.90 -29.64 1.50
N ASN A 52 7.34 -30.77 0.94
CA ASN A 52 8.17 -30.84 -0.28
C ASN A 52 7.36 -31.05 -1.57
N ALA A 53 6.02 -30.92 -1.52
CA ALA A 53 5.18 -31.21 -2.67
C ALA A 53 5.31 -30.15 -3.78
N ILE A 54 5.33 -30.61 -5.02
CA ILE A 54 5.27 -29.78 -6.23
C ILE A 54 3.87 -29.88 -6.80
N ILE A 55 3.12 -28.76 -6.79
CA ILE A 55 1.76 -28.70 -7.33
C ILE A 55 1.85 -28.19 -8.78
N LYS A 56 1.25 -28.91 -9.72
CA LYS A 56 1.15 -28.50 -11.13
C LYS A 56 -0.31 -28.26 -11.48
N VAL A 57 -0.60 -27.09 -12.06
CA VAL A 57 -1.90 -26.71 -12.60
C VAL A 57 -1.70 -26.18 -14.02
N ALA A 58 -2.78 -26.07 -14.80
CA ALA A 58 -2.70 -25.56 -16.17
C ALA A 58 -2.04 -24.16 -16.19
N GLY A 59 -0.80 -24.09 -16.70
CA GLY A 59 -0.02 -22.86 -16.81
C GLY A 59 0.84 -22.47 -15.62
N ALA A 60 0.89 -23.25 -14.52
CA ALA A 60 1.75 -22.91 -13.37
C ALA A 60 2.24 -24.15 -12.58
N GLN A 61 3.43 -24.01 -11.98
CA GLN A 61 3.97 -24.94 -11.00
C GLN A 61 4.25 -24.19 -9.70
N LEU A 62 3.78 -24.74 -8.58
CA LEU A 62 3.96 -24.18 -7.24
C LEU A 62 4.80 -25.13 -6.40
N SER A 63 5.70 -24.58 -5.60
CA SER A 63 6.48 -25.29 -4.59
C SER A 63 6.58 -24.40 -3.36
N LEU A 64 6.60 -24.99 -2.16
CA LEU A 64 6.86 -24.21 -0.95
C LEU A 64 8.31 -23.74 -0.97
N SER A 65 8.49 -22.42 -0.96
CA SER A 65 9.80 -21.79 -0.82
C SER A 65 9.80 -20.88 0.39
N HIS A 66 10.90 -20.90 1.15
CA HIS A 66 11.12 -19.93 2.21
C HIS A 66 11.66 -18.64 1.61
N GLU A 67 10.80 -17.64 1.48
CA GLU A 67 11.24 -16.30 1.11
C GLU A 67 11.76 -15.56 2.34
N LYS A 68 13.05 -15.22 2.34
CA LYS A 68 13.62 -14.29 3.31
C LYS A 68 13.50 -12.88 2.74
N SER A 69 12.51 -12.12 3.19
CA SER A 69 12.42 -10.70 2.84
C SER A 69 13.34 -9.87 3.73
N GLN A 70 14.07 -8.95 3.12
CA GLN A 70 14.82 -7.95 3.87
C GLN A 70 13.83 -6.94 4.47
N HIS A 71 14.09 -6.51 5.70
CA HIS A 71 13.24 -5.50 6.34
C HIS A 71 13.36 -4.17 5.57
N PRO A 72 12.24 -3.47 5.34
CA PRO A 72 12.28 -2.17 4.69
C PRO A 72 13.08 -1.16 5.53
N LEU A 73 13.87 -0.31 4.86
CA LEU A 73 14.61 0.80 5.46
C LEU A 73 13.65 1.97 5.77
N THR A 74 12.75 1.76 6.73
CA THR A 74 11.89 2.82 7.27
C THR A 74 12.69 3.73 8.21
N LEU A 75 12.20 4.95 8.45
CA LEU A 75 12.84 5.86 9.42
C LEU A 75 12.94 5.22 10.82
N SER A 76 11.89 4.53 11.27
CA SER A 76 11.91 3.78 12.53
C SER A 76 12.97 2.70 12.53
N ARG A 77 13.16 2.01 11.40
CA ARG A 77 14.19 0.97 11.30
C ARG A 77 15.60 1.56 11.30
N ILE A 78 15.80 2.70 10.64
CA ILE A 78 17.06 3.44 10.68
C ILE A 78 17.38 3.85 12.12
N GLU A 79 16.41 4.37 12.86
CA GLU A 79 16.54 4.72 14.28
C GLU A 79 16.96 3.53 15.14
N GLU A 80 16.24 2.40 15.05
CA GLU A 80 16.58 1.16 15.77
C GLU A 80 18.00 0.65 15.46
N ILE A 81 18.41 0.68 14.18
CA ILE A 81 19.75 0.23 13.77
C ILE A 81 20.82 1.21 14.27
N THR A 82 20.51 2.50 14.34
CA THR A 82 21.44 3.53 14.81
C THR A 82 21.69 3.41 16.31
N HIS A 83 20.64 3.15 17.11
CA HIS A 83 20.79 2.82 18.53
C HIS A 83 21.72 1.61 18.73
N LYS A 84 21.47 0.52 17.99
CA LYS A 84 22.31 -0.69 18.04
C LYS A 84 23.74 -0.42 17.62
N TYR A 85 23.96 0.45 16.65
CA TYR A 85 25.30 0.84 16.21
C TYR A 85 26.06 1.56 17.32
N PHE A 86 25.44 2.52 18.02
CA PHE A 86 26.07 3.22 19.13
C PHE A 86 26.30 2.32 20.36
N GLU A 87 25.37 1.40 20.64
CA GLU A 87 25.52 0.37 21.67
C GLU A 87 26.75 -0.52 21.39
N LEU A 88 26.92 -0.97 20.14
CA LEU A 88 28.05 -1.81 19.72
C LEU A 88 29.38 -1.05 19.65
N ARG A 89 29.36 0.22 19.23
CA ARG A 89 30.56 1.07 19.14
C ARG A 89 31.12 1.42 20.52
N GLY A 90 30.26 1.52 21.53
CA GLY A 90 30.58 2.09 22.82
C GLY A 90 30.70 3.61 22.74
N GLY A 91 29.92 4.32 23.55
CA GLY A 91 29.89 5.78 23.57
C GLY A 91 28.50 6.32 23.89
N GLN A 92 28.35 7.65 23.77
CA GLN A 92 27.05 8.29 23.92
C GLN A 92 26.15 7.97 22.73
N ASP A 93 24.89 7.67 23.01
CA ASP A 93 23.88 7.48 21.99
C ASP A 93 23.44 8.85 21.41
N GLU A 94 23.80 9.09 20.16
CA GLU A 94 23.46 10.30 19.42
C GLU A 94 22.34 10.05 18.37
N THR A 95 21.64 8.92 18.47
CA THR A 95 20.60 8.52 17.51
C THR A 95 19.54 9.61 17.37
N GLU A 96 19.09 10.21 18.46
CA GLU A 96 18.09 11.29 18.42
C GLU A 96 18.59 12.53 17.64
N ALA A 97 19.85 12.92 17.86
CA ALA A 97 20.46 14.06 17.17
C ALA A 97 20.58 13.77 15.66
N TYR A 98 21.01 12.55 15.31
CA TYR A 98 21.08 12.08 13.94
C TYR A 98 19.69 12.03 13.27
N MET A 99 18.69 11.46 13.94
CA MET A 99 17.32 11.38 13.41
C MET A 99 16.70 12.77 13.23
N LYS A 100 16.98 13.71 14.14
CA LYS A 100 16.55 15.11 14.01
C LYS A 100 17.21 15.79 12.81
N PHE A 101 18.51 15.59 12.60
CA PHE A 101 19.21 16.09 11.42
C PHE A 101 18.62 15.49 10.13
N LEU A 102 18.43 14.17 10.09
CA LEU A 102 17.90 13.48 8.91
C LEU A 102 16.50 13.98 8.54
N ARG A 103 15.61 14.17 9.53
CA ARG A 103 14.26 14.73 9.30
C ARG A 103 14.32 16.17 8.78
N LYS A 104 15.25 16.99 9.28
CA LYS A 104 15.41 18.39 8.85
C LYS A 104 15.94 18.52 7.42
N ASN A 105 16.79 17.59 6.97
CA ASN A 105 17.45 17.65 5.66
C ASN A 105 16.76 16.80 4.58
N ARG A 106 15.67 16.09 4.91
CA ARG A 106 14.94 15.23 3.97
C ARG A 106 14.25 16.00 2.84
N GLY A 107 14.04 17.31 3.02
CA GLY A 107 13.34 18.18 2.08
C GLY A 107 11.84 17.92 2.02
N THR A 108 11.11 18.87 1.47
CA THR A 108 9.67 18.76 1.17
C THR A 108 9.45 19.26 -0.24
N ASP A 109 8.73 18.48 -1.05
CA ASP A 109 8.27 18.90 -2.38
C ASP A 109 6.80 19.30 -2.28
N ASP A 110 6.51 20.58 -2.51
CA ASP A 110 5.15 21.10 -2.57
C ASP A 110 4.67 21.11 -4.03
N SER A 111 3.60 20.37 -4.34
CA SER A 111 2.98 20.39 -5.67
C SER A 111 1.48 20.62 -5.59
N ILE A 112 0.97 21.53 -6.42
CA ILE A 112 -0.48 21.76 -6.55
C ILE A 112 -1.09 20.56 -7.28
N ARG A 113 -2.10 19.94 -6.66
CA ARG A 113 -2.81 18.78 -7.20
C ARG A 113 -4.32 18.96 -7.09
N LEU A 114 -5.06 18.40 -8.05
CA LEU A 114 -6.51 18.32 -7.96
C LEU A 114 -6.90 17.33 -6.86
N LYS A 115 -7.80 17.74 -5.96
CA LYS A 115 -8.36 16.90 -4.91
C LYS A 115 -9.84 16.70 -5.18
N LYS A 116 -10.25 15.44 -5.32
CA LYS A 116 -11.66 15.07 -5.48
C LYS A 116 -12.31 14.93 -4.10
N THR A 117 -13.40 15.66 -3.87
CA THR A 117 -14.29 15.48 -2.71
C THR A 117 -15.62 14.94 -3.21
N ASN A 118 -16.07 13.80 -2.68
CA ASN A 118 -17.38 13.25 -3.04
C ASN A 118 -18.46 14.06 -2.33
N LEU A 119 -19.31 14.74 -3.10
CA LEU A 119 -20.51 15.38 -2.56
C LEU A 119 -21.58 14.30 -2.31
N LEU A 120 -22.14 14.26 -1.10
CA LEU A 120 -23.35 13.49 -0.84
C LEU A 120 -24.49 14.08 -1.67
N PRO A 121 -25.43 13.26 -2.19
CA PRO A 121 -26.64 13.78 -2.81
C PRO A 121 -27.35 14.70 -1.80
N PRO A 122 -27.94 15.83 -2.24
CA PRO A 122 -28.79 16.61 -1.36
C PRO A 122 -29.90 15.70 -0.82
N ALA A 123 -30.03 15.67 0.51
CA ALA A 123 -31.09 14.93 1.18
C ALA A 123 -32.43 15.34 0.55
N GLN A 124 -33.12 14.40 -0.09
CA GLN A 124 -34.46 14.64 -0.60
C GLN A 124 -35.33 15.03 0.59
N ALA A 125 -35.82 16.28 0.59
CA ALA A 125 -36.76 16.75 1.60
C ALA A 125 -37.99 15.81 1.61
N PRO A 126 -38.49 15.40 2.79
CA PRO A 126 -39.65 14.53 2.85
C PRO A 126 -40.85 15.24 2.19
N ALA A 127 -41.52 14.53 1.28
CA ALA A 127 -42.75 15.01 0.65
C ALA A 127 -43.81 15.27 1.72
N THR A 128 -44.19 16.53 1.91
CA THR A 128 -45.35 16.89 2.74
C THR A 128 -46.60 16.39 2.02
N LEU A 129 -47.24 15.35 2.56
CA LEU A 129 -48.58 14.94 2.16
C LEU A 129 -49.56 16.02 2.65
N LEU A 130 -50.33 16.59 1.71
CA LEU A 130 -51.56 17.34 1.97
C LEU A 130 -52.76 16.39 1.91
#